data_AF-A0A0C9UJS2-F1
#
_entry.id   AF-A0A0C9UJS2-F1
#
_cell.length_a   1.000
_cell.length_b   1.000
_cell.length_c   1.000
_cell.angle_alpha   90.00
_cell.angle_beta   90.00
_cell.angle_gamma   90.00
#
_symmetry.space_group_name_H-M   'P 1'
#
loop_
_entity.id
_entity.type
_entity.pdbx_description
1 polymer ?
#
loop_
_entity_poly.entity_id
_entity_poly.type
_entity_poly.pdbx_seq_one_letter_code
_entity_poly.pdbx_strand_id
1 'polypeptide(L)'
;MAATIPLPPLQTLVLKQPSESAIPPSDKDLVNAHKYVMDTSTAYSLIQQRYNEHSDEDAGIVDYAEAIRYEAKVLAHTEDGQPPWLAAVLAPLLTSQEEIKGNLAELKGSLVEGVAELKAQVTAVEGKLDLLIMRQADTARTLAKSFNFRQGGMPENVLQIVPFGDGQYPSDMGLPALNTIAAVENLTTQHRNEYLTHYYPNQVITGSVVKRKKLLLNALGCKIST
;
A
#
# COMPACT_ATOMS: atom_id res chain seq x y z
N MET A 1 34.14 -85.24 -47.58
CA MET A 1 34.44 -83.82 -47.77
C MET A 1 33.13 -83.06 -47.71
N ALA A 2 32.90 -82.29 -46.65
CA ALA A 2 31.83 -81.29 -46.60
C ALA A 2 32.53 -79.93 -46.52
N ALA A 3 32.30 -79.08 -47.51
CA ALA A 3 32.92 -77.77 -47.61
C ALA A 3 32.24 -76.80 -46.63
N THR A 4 33.03 -76.22 -45.74
CA THR A 4 32.62 -75.13 -44.85
C THR A 4 32.35 -73.87 -45.69
N ILE A 5 31.12 -73.38 -45.66
CA ILE A 5 30.72 -72.12 -46.29
C ILE A 5 31.13 -70.98 -45.33
N PRO A 6 31.93 -69.98 -45.76
CA PRO A 6 32.26 -68.83 -44.92
C PRO A 6 31.03 -67.92 -44.76
N LEU A 7 30.73 -67.55 -43.52
CA LEU A 7 29.71 -66.54 -43.19
C LEU A 7 30.15 -65.17 -43.74
N PRO A 8 29.20 -64.35 -44.24
CA PRO A 8 29.50 -63.01 -44.73
C PRO A 8 29.99 -62.08 -43.61
N PRO A 9 30.83 -61.08 -43.93
CA PRO A 9 31.41 -60.16 -42.95
C PRO A 9 30.33 -59.32 -42.24
N LEU A 10 30.59 -59.05 -40.95
CA LEU A 10 29.81 -58.15 -40.09
C LEU A 10 29.60 -56.79 -40.78
N GLN A 11 28.35 -56.48 -41.13
CA GLN A 11 27.98 -55.11 -41.48
C GLN A 11 27.82 -54.32 -40.18
N THR A 12 28.78 -53.44 -39.90
CA THR A 12 28.69 -52.48 -38.79
C THR A 12 27.51 -51.53 -39.01
N LEU A 13 26.82 -51.23 -37.92
CA LEU A 13 25.49 -50.62 -37.90
C LEU A 13 25.60 -49.10 -38.06
N VAL A 14 25.97 -48.60 -39.25
CA VAL A 14 26.13 -47.15 -39.44
C VAL A 14 24.77 -46.48 -39.70
N LEU A 15 23.96 -46.32 -38.65
CA LEU A 15 22.85 -45.36 -38.67
C LEU A 15 23.45 -43.95 -38.67
N LYS A 16 23.13 -43.16 -39.70
CA LYS A 16 23.72 -41.82 -39.87
C LYS A 16 23.20 -40.88 -38.78
N GLN A 17 24.12 -40.34 -37.97
CA GLN A 17 23.81 -39.33 -36.97
C GLN A 17 23.04 -38.14 -37.59
N PRO A 18 22.00 -37.60 -36.92
CA PRO A 18 21.29 -36.43 -37.39
C PRO A 18 22.20 -35.19 -37.46
N SER A 19 21.83 -34.21 -38.29
CA SER A 19 22.54 -32.93 -38.42
C SER A 19 22.61 -32.16 -37.08
N GLU A 20 23.58 -31.24 -36.96
CA GLU A 20 23.69 -30.38 -35.77
C GLU A 20 22.37 -29.65 -35.47
N SER A 21 21.96 -29.65 -34.20
CA SER A 21 20.73 -29.01 -33.72
C SER A 21 20.83 -27.49 -33.77
N ALA A 22 19.69 -26.80 -33.94
CA ALA A 22 19.64 -25.36 -33.81
C ALA A 22 19.98 -24.90 -32.37
N ILE A 23 20.34 -23.62 -32.22
CA ILE A 23 20.58 -22.99 -30.91
C ILE A 23 19.63 -21.78 -30.80
N PRO A 24 18.61 -21.82 -29.91
CA PRO A 24 18.21 -22.96 -29.06
C PRO A 24 17.65 -24.15 -29.86
N PRO A 25 17.68 -25.38 -29.30
CA PRO A 25 17.11 -26.56 -29.95
C PRO A 25 15.62 -26.32 -30.20
N SER A 26 15.17 -26.61 -31.42
CA SER A 26 13.75 -26.63 -31.73
C SER A 26 13.09 -27.91 -31.20
N ASP A 27 11.76 -27.91 -31.05
CA ASP A 27 11.00 -29.13 -30.75
C ASP A 27 11.32 -30.28 -31.72
N LYS A 28 11.63 -29.92 -32.98
CA LYS A 28 12.03 -30.86 -34.01
C LYS A 28 13.41 -31.48 -33.72
N ASP A 29 14.36 -30.71 -33.19
CA ASP A 29 15.69 -31.19 -32.82
C ASP A 29 15.61 -32.19 -31.66
N LEU A 30 14.74 -31.94 -30.67
CA LEU A 30 14.47 -32.84 -29.56
C LEU A 30 13.86 -34.17 -30.03
N VAL A 31 12.83 -34.10 -30.88
CA VAL A 31 12.16 -35.28 -31.44
C VAL A 31 13.12 -36.09 -32.32
N ASN A 32 13.96 -35.43 -33.11
CA ASN A 32 14.95 -36.11 -33.95
C ASN A 32 16.03 -36.82 -33.13
N ALA A 33 16.51 -36.19 -32.04
CA ALA A 33 17.50 -36.80 -31.16
C ALA A 33 16.95 -38.04 -30.45
N HIS A 34 15.72 -37.96 -29.92
CA HIS A 34 15.07 -39.11 -29.28
C HIS A 34 14.79 -40.24 -30.29
N LYS A 35 14.33 -39.88 -31.49
CA LYS A 35 14.11 -40.85 -32.58
C LYS A 35 15.40 -41.56 -32.98
N TYR A 36 16.52 -40.86 -33.04
CA TYR A 36 17.82 -41.45 -33.34
C TYR A 36 18.24 -42.51 -32.30
N VAL A 37 18.02 -42.26 -31.01
CA VAL A 37 18.25 -43.23 -29.93
C VAL A 37 17.35 -44.45 -30.05
N MET A 38 16.07 -44.25 -30.36
CA MET A 38 15.12 -45.35 -30.54
C MET A 38 15.47 -46.23 -31.76
N ASP A 39 15.85 -45.60 -32.87
CA ASP A 39 16.21 -46.31 -34.11
C ASP A 39 17.52 -47.11 -33.91
N THR A 40 18.53 -46.54 -33.22
CA THR A 40 19.78 -47.25 -32.87
C THR A 40 19.59 -48.36 -31.85
N SER A 41 18.75 -48.15 -30.81
CA SER A 41 18.39 -49.19 -29.82
C SER A 41 17.71 -50.40 -30.47
N THR A 42 16.77 -50.13 -31.38
CA THR A 42 16.04 -51.19 -32.11
C THR A 42 17.01 -52.00 -32.98
N ALA A 43 17.93 -51.32 -33.66
CA ALA A 43 18.90 -51.99 -34.51
C ALA A 43 19.92 -52.81 -33.71
N TYR A 44 20.42 -52.27 -32.58
CA TYR A 44 21.28 -53.00 -31.65
C TYR A 44 20.62 -54.29 -31.14
N SER A 45 19.35 -54.20 -30.71
CA SER A 45 18.58 -55.36 -30.22
C SER A 45 18.41 -56.46 -31.26
N LEU A 46 18.22 -56.09 -32.54
CA LEU A 46 18.11 -57.04 -33.65
C LEU A 46 19.43 -57.73 -33.97
N ILE A 47 20.56 -57.05 -33.82
CA ILE A 47 21.89 -57.66 -33.97
C ILE A 47 22.12 -58.68 -32.87
N GLN A 48 21.86 -58.32 -31.61
CA GLN A 48 22.02 -59.26 -30.50
C GLN A 48 21.15 -60.52 -30.65
N GLN A 49 19.92 -60.38 -31.13
CA GLN A 49 19.05 -61.54 -31.39
C GLN A 49 19.55 -62.47 -32.50
N ARG A 50 20.25 -61.94 -33.52
CA ARG A 50 20.79 -62.76 -34.63
C ARG A 50 22.09 -63.46 -34.26
N TYR A 51 22.84 -62.93 -33.30
CA TYR A 51 24.17 -63.40 -32.92
C TYR A 51 24.20 -63.91 -31.48
N ASN A 52 23.31 -64.84 -31.13
CA ASN A 52 23.37 -65.55 -29.85
C ASN A 52 24.28 -66.79 -29.95
N GLU A 53 25.47 -66.69 -29.34
CA GLU A 53 26.09 -67.64 -28.38
C GLU A 53 27.64 -67.76 -28.46
N HIS A 54 28.34 -67.26 -29.49
CA HIS A 54 29.79 -67.55 -29.63
C HIS A 54 30.68 -66.39 -30.13
N SER A 55 30.25 -65.13 -30.00
CA SER A 55 31.06 -63.97 -30.39
C SER A 55 31.20 -63.00 -29.22
N ASP A 56 32.44 -62.83 -28.72
CA ASP A 56 32.83 -61.84 -27.70
C ASP A 56 32.78 -60.38 -28.22
N GLU A 57 32.40 -60.17 -29.49
CA GLU A 57 32.23 -58.84 -30.05
C GLU A 57 30.81 -58.31 -29.81
N ASP A 58 30.70 -57.37 -28.88
CA ASP A 58 29.49 -56.62 -28.51
C ASP A 58 29.10 -55.62 -29.64
N ALA A 59 28.81 -56.18 -30.82
CA ALA A 59 28.62 -55.44 -32.05
C ALA A 59 27.43 -54.45 -31.92
N GLY A 60 27.71 -53.15 -32.06
CA GLY A 60 26.70 -52.08 -32.06
C GLY A 60 26.48 -51.38 -30.71
N ILE A 61 27.13 -51.80 -29.62
CA ILE A 61 27.00 -51.11 -28.32
C ILE A 61 27.59 -49.69 -28.34
N VAL A 62 28.66 -49.50 -29.11
CA VAL A 62 29.32 -48.20 -29.29
C VAL A 62 28.38 -47.20 -29.98
N ASP A 63 27.70 -47.63 -31.05
CA ASP A 63 26.76 -46.79 -31.80
C ASP A 63 25.55 -46.38 -30.95
N TYR A 64 25.05 -47.29 -30.12
CA TYR A 64 23.97 -46.99 -29.17
C TYR A 64 24.42 -46.02 -28.07
N ALA A 65 25.61 -46.21 -27.52
CA ALA A 65 26.19 -45.29 -26.53
C ALA A 65 26.43 -43.89 -27.12
N GLU A 66 26.84 -43.79 -28.38
CA GLU A 66 26.98 -42.52 -29.09
C GLU A 66 25.63 -41.83 -29.33
N ALA A 67 24.58 -42.58 -29.63
CA ALA A 67 23.22 -42.03 -29.77
C ALA A 67 22.72 -41.43 -28.45
N ILE A 68 22.91 -42.12 -27.33
CA ILE A 68 22.55 -41.60 -26.00
C ILE A 68 23.35 -40.32 -25.69
N ARG A 69 24.65 -40.30 -26.00
CA ARG A 69 25.48 -39.09 -25.82
C ARG A 69 25.02 -37.93 -26.69
N TYR A 70 24.57 -38.19 -27.91
CA TYR A 70 24.02 -37.16 -28.80
C TYR A 70 22.71 -36.59 -28.25
N GLU A 71 21.79 -37.43 -27.78
CA GLU A 71 20.53 -36.97 -27.18
C GLU A 71 20.78 -36.13 -25.92
N ALA A 72 21.65 -36.61 -25.02
CA ALA A 72 22.06 -35.86 -23.84
C ALA A 72 22.72 -34.52 -24.22
N LYS A 73 23.53 -34.50 -25.27
CA LYS A 73 24.11 -33.26 -25.80
C LYS A 73 23.00 -32.33 -26.27
N VAL A 74 22.07 -32.76 -27.12
CA VAL A 74 20.96 -31.92 -27.61
C VAL A 74 20.09 -31.38 -26.46
N LEU A 75 19.85 -32.18 -25.41
CA LEU A 75 19.06 -31.81 -24.24
C LEU A 75 19.78 -30.85 -23.27
N ALA A 76 21.06 -31.07 -22.98
CA ALA A 76 21.79 -30.37 -21.91
C ALA A 76 22.84 -29.37 -22.42
N HIS A 77 23.44 -29.64 -23.58
CA HIS A 77 24.54 -28.90 -24.23
C HIS A 77 25.63 -28.32 -23.29
N THR A 78 25.88 -28.91 -22.12
CA THR A 78 27.04 -28.62 -21.25
C THR A 78 27.33 -29.81 -20.31
N GLU A 79 28.61 -30.14 -20.09
CA GLU A 79 29.03 -31.04 -18.99
C GLU A 79 28.80 -30.39 -17.60
N ASP A 80 28.64 -29.06 -17.55
CA ASP A 80 28.51 -28.24 -16.33
C ASP A 80 27.08 -27.79 -15.99
N GLY A 81 26.06 -28.30 -16.68
CA GLY A 81 24.67 -28.28 -16.20
C GLY A 81 23.79 -27.05 -16.50
N GLN A 82 24.23 -26.07 -17.30
CA GLN A 82 23.34 -24.96 -17.70
C GLN A 82 23.50 -24.53 -19.17
N PRO A 83 22.44 -24.59 -20.00
CA PRO A 83 22.56 -24.32 -21.43
C PRO A 83 22.92 -22.86 -21.75
N PRO A 84 23.82 -22.59 -22.73
CA PRO A 84 24.24 -21.22 -23.09
C PRO A 84 23.09 -20.30 -23.54
N TRP A 85 22.01 -20.87 -24.08
CA TRP A 85 20.84 -20.12 -24.54
C TRP A 85 19.91 -19.68 -23.41
N LEU A 86 19.98 -20.32 -22.23
CA LEU A 86 19.06 -20.05 -21.11
C LEU A 86 19.23 -18.62 -20.58
N ALA A 87 20.47 -18.13 -20.51
CA ALA A 87 20.75 -16.75 -20.10
C ALA A 87 20.13 -15.73 -21.06
N ALA A 88 20.22 -15.98 -22.38
CA ALA A 88 19.65 -15.10 -23.40
C ALA A 88 18.11 -15.10 -23.35
N VAL A 89 17.47 -16.24 -23.07
CA VAL A 89 16.02 -16.35 -22.94
C VAL A 89 15.50 -15.69 -21.65
N LEU A 90 16.26 -15.76 -20.55
CA LEU A 90 15.87 -15.18 -19.26
C LEU A 90 16.20 -13.68 -19.15
N ALA A 91 17.14 -13.16 -19.94
CA ALA A 91 17.57 -11.76 -19.86
C ALA A 91 16.41 -10.75 -19.98
N PRO A 92 15.45 -10.87 -20.94
CA PRO A 92 14.30 -9.96 -21.01
C PRO A 92 13.43 -10.02 -19.76
N LEU A 93 13.21 -11.21 -19.19
CA LEU A 93 12.42 -11.39 -17.99
C LEU A 93 13.08 -10.71 -16.79
N LEU A 94 14.39 -10.90 -16.60
CA LEU A 94 15.17 -10.26 -15.54
C LEU A 94 15.17 -8.74 -15.67
N THR A 95 15.28 -8.24 -16.90
CA THR A 95 15.25 -6.79 -17.17
C THR A 95 13.88 -6.20 -16.82
N SER A 96 12.80 -6.86 -17.23
CA SER A 96 11.44 -6.43 -16.89
C SER A 96 11.16 -6.48 -15.38
N GLN A 97 11.75 -7.44 -14.68
CA GLN A 97 11.61 -7.55 -13.23
C GLN A 97 12.26 -6.37 -12.50
N GLU A 98 13.45 -5.94 -12.92
CA GLU A 98 14.12 -4.77 -12.32
C GLU A 98 13.38 -3.46 -12.63
N GLU A 99 12.83 -3.33 -13.83
CA GLU A 99 11.98 -2.17 -14.19
C GLU A 99 10.72 -2.12 -13.32
N ILE A 100 10.02 -3.25 -13.13
CA ILE A 100 8.83 -3.32 -12.27
C ILE A 100 9.19 -2.95 -10.82
N LYS A 101 10.33 -3.43 -10.30
CA LYS A 101 10.80 -3.06 -8.96
C LYS A 101 11.08 -1.56 -8.86
N GLY A 102 11.70 -0.97 -9.88
CA GLY A 102 11.97 0.47 -9.96
C GLY A 102 10.67 1.28 -9.93
N ASN A 103 9.73 0.96 -10.81
CA ASN A 103 8.42 1.64 -10.88
C ASN A 103 7.63 1.49 -9.57
N LEU A 104 7.68 0.33 -8.93
CA LEU A 104 7.03 0.10 -7.64
C LEU A 104 7.66 0.96 -6.52
N ALA A 105 8.99 1.10 -6.52
CA ALA A 105 9.69 1.95 -5.56
C ALA A 105 9.33 3.43 -5.75
N GLU A 106 9.28 3.90 -6.99
CA GLU A 106 8.88 5.28 -7.32
C GLU A 106 7.42 5.56 -6.94
N LEU A 107 6.51 4.64 -7.26
CA LEU A 107 5.09 4.74 -6.86
C LEU A 107 4.95 4.80 -5.34
N LYS A 108 5.69 3.95 -4.61
CA LYS A 108 5.70 3.96 -3.14
C LYS A 108 6.22 5.27 -2.59
N GLY A 109 7.30 5.83 -3.18
CA GLY A 109 7.83 7.13 -2.81
C GLY A 109 6.79 8.25 -2.99
N SER A 110 6.21 8.30 -4.19
CA SER A 110 5.18 9.29 -4.56
C SER A 110 3.95 9.22 -3.64
N LEU A 111 3.53 8.00 -3.27
CA LEU A 111 2.41 7.80 -2.35
C LEU A 111 2.73 8.30 -0.94
N VAL A 112 3.94 8.04 -0.43
CA VAL A 112 4.36 8.51 0.90
C VAL A 112 4.41 10.03 0.95
N GLU A 113 4.97 10.66 -0.09
CA GLU A 113 5.03 12.12 -0.21
C GLU A 113 3.63 12.73 -0.30
N GLY A 114 2.75 12.18 -1.14
CA GLY A 114 1.38 12.64 -1.29
C GLY A 114 0.57 12.52 0.01
N VAL A 115 0.73 11.43 0.77
CA VAL A 115 0.08 11.26 2.07
C VAL A 115 0.62 12.26 3.10
N ALA A 116 1.94 12.53 3.10
CA ALA A 116 2.54 13.52 3.99
C ALA A 116 2.02 14.93 3.68
N GLU A 117 1.91 15.30 2.41
CA GLU A 117 1.36 16.58 1.99
C GLU A 117 -0.12 16.72 2.40
N LEU A 118 -0.94 15.71 2.12
CA LEU A 118 -2.35 15.70 2.55
C LEU A 118 -2.49 15.87 4.06
N LYS A 119 -1.66 15.19 4.85
CA LYS A 119 -1.66 15.34 6.31
C LYS A 119 -1.33 16.77 6.74
N ALA A 120 -0.34 17.40 6.09
CA ALA A 120 0.02 18.79 6.37
C ALA A 120 -1.12 19.75 6.00
N GLN A 121 -1.78 19.54 4.85
CA GLN A 121 -2.92 20.35 4.43
C GLN A 121 -4.11 20.20 5.38
N VAL A 122 -4.43 18.99 5.83
CA VAL A 122 -5.50 18.75 6.83
C VAL A 122 -5.21 19.49 8.13
N THR A 123 -3.98 19.38 8.65
CA THR A 123 -3.56 20.08 9.88
C THR A 123 -3.70 21.60 9.72
N ALA A 124 -3.36 22.14 8.54
CA ALA A 124 -3.50 23.57 8.27
C ALA A 124 -4.97 24.02 8.15
N VAL A 125 -5.86 23.16 7.63
CA VAL A 125 -7.30 23.42 7.55
C VAL A 125 -7.93 23.41 8.94
N GLU A 126 -7.58 22.44 9.78
CA GLU A 126 -8.03 22.36 11.17
C GLU A 126 -7.65 23.64 11.94
N GLY A 127 -6.40 24.09 11.86
CA GLY A 127 -5.97 25.33 12.51
C GLY A 127 -6.70 26.59 11.99
N LYS A 128 -7.03 26.64 10.68
CA LYS A 128 -7.83 27.74 10.13
C LYS A 128 -9.29 27.69 10.62
N LEU A 129 -9.84 26.50 10.79
CA LEU A 129 -11.19 26.31 11.31
C LEU A 129 -11.30 26.76 12.76
N ASP A 130 -10.34 26.38 13.62
CA ASP A 130 -10.29 26.82 15.01
C ASP A 130 -10.25 28.35 15.12
N LEU A 131 -9.41 28.98 14.29
CA LEU A 131 -9.28 30.43 14.24
C LEU A 131 -10.57 31.12 13.73
N LEU A 132 -11.29 30.50 12.78
CA LEU A 132 -12.59 30.99 12.33
C LEU A 132 -13.65 30.89 13.43
N ILE A 133 -13.69 29.79 14.18
CA ILE A 133 -14.59 29.61 15.32
C ILE A 133 -14.35 30.69 16.37
N MET A 134 -13.09 30.95 16.72
CA MET A 134 -12.74 32.02 17.66
C MET A 134 -13.18 33.41 17.16
N ARG A 135 -12.93 33.73 15.88
CA ARG A 135 -13.34 35.02 15.30
C ARG A 135 -14.86 35.17 15.24
N GLN A 136 -15.57 34.09 14.93
CA GLN A 136 -17.03 34.09 14.92
C GLN A 136 -17.57 34.32 16.33
N ALA A 137 -17.01 33.65 17.34
CA ALA A 137 -17.36 33.85 18.74
C ALA A 137 -17.15 35.31 19.15
N ASP A 138 -15.97 35.89 18.88
CA ASP A 138 -15.67 37.28 19.21
C ASP A 138 -16.60 38.28 18.52
N THR A 139 -16.95 38.01 17.26
CA THR A 139 -17.91 38.82 16.50
C THR A 139 -19.30 38.76 17.12
N ALA A 140 -19.80 37.55 17.40
CA ALA A 140 -21.11 37.35 18.04
C ALA A 140 -21.17 38.04 19.41
N ARG A 141 -20.12 37.90 20.23
CA ARG A 141 -20.01 38.57 21.53
C ARG A 141 -20.02 40.10 21.39
N THR A 142 -19.27 40.63 20.43
CA THR A 142 -19.15 42.08 20.22
C THR A 142 -20.49 42.67 19.78
N LEU A 143 -21.20 42.00 18.86
CA LEU A 143 -22.52 42.40 18.40
C LEU A 143 -23.55 42.35 19.54
N ALA A 144 -23.60 41.23 20.27
CA ALA A 144 -24.53 41.05 21.39
C ALA A 144 -24.28 42.08 22.51
N LYS A 145 -23.02 42.31 22.90
CA LYS A 145 -22.66 43.35 23.88
C LYS A 145 -23.04 44.75 23.39
N SER A 146 -22.81 45.05 22.12
CA SER A 146 -23.16 46.36 21.54
C SER A 146 -24.66 46.60 21.53
N PHE A 147 -25.44 45.56 21.23
CA PHE A 147 -26.90 45.59 21.33
C PHE A 147 -27.35 45.81 22.78
N ASN A 148 -26.83 45.00 23.71
CA ASN A 148 -27.14 45.07 25.14
C ASN A 148 -26.73 46.42 25.75
N PHE A 149 -25.67 47.05 25.27
CA PHE A 149 -25.27 48.38 25.72
C PHE A 149 -26.33 49.44 25.40
N ARG A 150 -26.96 49.34 24.21
CA ARG A 150 -28.03 50.26 23.80
C ARG A 150 -29.35 49.97 24.53
N GLN A 151 -29.64 48.69 24.77
CA GLN A 151 -30.92 48.26 25.34
C GLN A 151 -30.92 48.11 26.86
N GLY A 152 -29.77 48.01 27.52
CA GLY A 152 -29.64 47.67 28.94
C GLY A 152 -30.01 48.78 29.95
N GLY A 153 -30.89 49.71 29.58
CA GLY A 153 -31.32 50.82 30.42
C GLY A 153 -32.51 50.51 31.34
N MET A 154 -33.36 49.52 30.99
CA MET A 154 -34.57 49.17 31.75
C MET A 154 -34.61 47.67 32.07
N PRO A 155 -35.18 47.26 33.22
CA PRO A 155 -35.15 45.85 33.67
C PRO A 155 -35.80 44.83 32.73
N GLU A 156 -36.89 45.24 32.08
CA GLU A 156 -37.71 44.42 31.17
C GLU A 156 -37.18 44.39 29.73
N ASN A 157 -36.14 45.16 29.41
CA ASN A 157 -35.62 45.17 28.05
C ASN A 157 -34.98 43.83 27.70
N VAL A 158 -35.34 43.34 26.51
CA VAL A 158 -34.79 42.10 25.96
C VAL A 158 -33.32 42.32 25.59
N LEU A 159 -32.47 41.47 26.14
CA LEU A 159 -31.04 41.39 25.88
C LEU A 159 -30.75 40.23 24.93
N GLN A 160 -29.73 40.40 24.10
CA GLN A 160 -29.13 39.30 23.37
C GLN A 160 -28.24 38.46 24.29
N ILE A 161 -28.28 37.15 24.07
CA ILE A 161 -27.42 36.20 24.77
C ILE A 161 -25.99 36.41 24.29
N VAL A 162 -25.07 36.64 25.22
CA VAL A 162 -23.64 36.79 24.91
C VAL A 162 -22.97 35.42 25.08
N PRO A 163 -22.43 34.81 24.02
CA PRO A 163 -21.71 33.54 24.15
C PRO A 163 -20.41 33.71 24.96
N PHE A 164 -19.85 32.60 25.42
CA PHE A 164 -18.57 32.56 26.12
C PHE A 164 -17.40 32.79 25.16
N GLY A 165 -16.18 32.90 25.72
CA GLY A 165 -14.98 33.21 24.94
C GLY A 165 -14.60 32.14 23.92
N ASP A 166 -15.01 30.90 24.14
CA ASP A 166 -14.86 29.76 23.23
C ASP A 166 -15.99 29.64 22.20
N GLY A 167 -16.99 30.54 22.24
CA GLY A 167 -18.14 30.55 21.35
C GLY A 167 -19.33 29.70 21.79
N GLN A 168 -19.20 28.94 22.89
CA GLN A 168 -20.33 28.18 23.43
C GLN A 168 -21.40 29.12 23.97
N TYR A 169 -22.66 28.74 23.77
CA TYR A 169 -23.78 29.47 24.36
C TYR A 169 -24.05 28.96 25.78
N PRO A 170 -24.51 29.81 26.69
CA PRO A 170 -24.86 29.38 28.04
C PRO A 170 -25.86 28.22 28.10
N SER A 171 -26.79 28.16 27.14
CA SER A 171 -27.75 27.06 27.00
C SER A 171 -27.09 25.71 26.80
N ASP A 172 -25.94 25.67 26.11
CA ASP A 172 -25.24 24.43 25.76
C ASP A 172 -24.67 23.74 27.02
N MET A 173 -24.46 24.53 28.09
CA MET A 173 -24.02 24.05 29.40
C MET A 173 -25.16 24.01 30.43
N GLY A 174 -26.41 24.11 29.99
CA GLY A 174 -27.58 24.07 30.87
C GLY A 174 -27.78 25.31 31.75
N LEU A 175 -27.10 26.43 31.45
CA LEU A 175 -27.25 27.67 32.20
C LEU A 175 -28.50 28.46 31.76
N PRO A 176 -29.20 29.13 32.71
CA PRO A 176 -30.43 29.86 32.40
C PRO A 176 -30.16 31.11 31.58
N ALA A 177 -30.89 31.31 30.48
CA ALA A 177 -30.68 32.44 29.58
C ALA A 177 -30.77 33.81 30.28
N LEU A 178 -29.73 34.64 30.12
CA LEU A 178 -29.67 36.01 30.63
C LEU A 178 -30.15 37.01 29.58
N ASN A 179 -31.43 36.89 29.25
CA ASN A 179 -32.10 37.69 28.21
C ASN A 179 -32.80 38.95 28.75
N THR A 180 -32.69 39.24 30.04
CA THR A 180 -33.20 40.46 30.70
C THR A 180 -32.32 40.81 31.91
N ILE A 181 -32.36 42.05 32.38
CA ILE A 181 -31.66 42.44 33.61
C ILE A 181 -32.28 41.73 34.82
N ALA A 182 -33.61 41.56 34.84
CA ALA A 182 -34.30 40.80 35.89
C ALA A 182 -33.80 39.35 36.00
N ALA A 183 -33.51 38.68 34.87
CA ALA A 183 -32.89 37.35 34.87
C ALA A 183 -31.51 37.35 35.55
N VAL A 184 -30.73 38.43 35.34
CA VAL A 184 -29.42 38.61 36.00
C VAL A 184 -29.58 38.83 37.51
N GLU A 185 -30.60 39.56 37.93
CA GLU A 185 -30.87 39.85 39.33
C GLU A 185 -31.35 38.63 40.11
N ASN A 186 -32.15 37.77 39.47
CA ASN A 186 -32.76 36.59 40.07
C ASN A 186 -31.92 35.30 39.95
N LEU A 187 -30.74 35.38 39.32
CA LEU A 187 -29.78 34.27 39.26
C LEU A 187 -29.42 33.75 40.66
N THR A 188 -29.42 32.43 40.81
CA THR A 188 -28.88 31.75 42.00
C THR A 188 -27.40 32.04 42.16
N THR A 189 -26.87 31.89 43.38
CA THR A 189 -25.44 32.08 43.64
C THR A 189 -24.58 31.10 42.85
N GLN A 190 -25.04 29.86 42.69
CA GLN A 190 -24.35 28.82 41.91
C GLN A 190 -24.23 29.22 40.44
N HIS A 191 -25.35 29.43 39.74
CA HIS A 191 -25.33 29.79 38.32
C HIS A 191 -24.56 31.08 38.08
N ARG A 192 -24.65 32.06 38.98
CA ARG A 192 -23.85 33.29 38.88
C ARG A 192 -22.35 33.03 38.89
N ASN A 193 -21.89 32.13 39.76
CA ASN A 193 -20.47 31.78 39.83
C ASN A 193 -20.02 30.99 38.59
N GLU A 194 -20.86 30.08 38.10
CA GLU A 194 -20.62 29.32 36.87
C GLU A 194 -20.47 30.29 35.68
N TYR A 195 -21.44 31.17 35.44
CA TYR A 195 -21.36 32.21 34.42
C TYR A 195 -20.06 33.03 34.48
N LEU A 196 -19.69 33.47 35.68
CA LEU A 196 -18.51 34.30 35.88
C LEU A 196 -17.21 33.55 35.59
N THR A 197 -17.16 32.24 35.84
CA THR A 197 -15.99 31.40 35.55
C THR A 197 -15.74 31.32 34.04
N HIS A 198 -16.81 31.25 33.24
CA HIS A 198 -16.70 31.23 31.78
C HIS A 198 -16.46 32.61 31.14
N TYR A 199 -17.00 33.69 31.72
CA TYR A 199 -16.74 35.04 31.20
C TYR A 199 -15.39 35.63 31.61
N TYR A 200 -14.84 35.21 32.74
CA TYR A 200 -13.55 35.64 33.27
C TYR A 200 -12.67 34.43 33.62
N PRO A 201 -12.30 33.62 32.61
CA PRO A 201 -11.40 32.49 32.85
C PRO A 201 -10.08 33.04 33.42
N ASN A 202 -9.56 32.35 34.44
CA ASN A 202 -8.33 32.72 35.17
C ASN A 202 -8.46 33.88 36.17
N GLN A 203 -9.67 34.34 36.50
CA GLN A 203 -9.88 35.32 37.57
C GLN A 203 -10.56 34.68 38.79
N VAL A 204 -9.94 34.81 39.96
CA VAL A 204 -10.60 34.44 41.23
C VAL A 204 -11.60 35.54 41.59
N ILE A 205 -12.89 35.30 41.32
CA ILE A 205 -13.91 36.33 41.56
C ILE A 205 -14.32 36.36 43.03
N THR A 206 -13.69 37.27 43.78
CA THR A 206 -14.02 37.57 45.18
C THR A 206 -14.93 38.81 45.31
N GLY A 207 -15.85 38.76 46.28
CA GLY A 207 -16.69 39.88 46.65
C GLY A 207 -18.15 39.54 46.92
N SER A 208 -18.93 40.58 47.23
CA SER A 208 -20.36 40.48 47.53
C SER A 208 -21.19 40.08 46.30
N VAL A 209 -22.42 39.63 46.56
CA VAL A 209 -23.42 39.35 45.51
C VAL A 209 -23.60 40.53 44.56
N VAL A 210 -23.64 41.76 45.10
CA VAL A 210 -23.77 43.00 44.32
C VAL A 210 -22.61 43.18 43.35
N LYS A 211 -21.36 42.96 43.81
CA LYS A 211 -20.16 43.07 42.96
C LYS A 211 -20.18 42.04 41.83
N ARG A 212 -20.58 40.80 42.13
CA ARG A 212 -20.68 39.72 41.13
C ARG A 212 -21.78 39.98 40.10
N LYS A 213 -22.93 40.51 40.52
CA LYS A 213 -23.99 40.96 39.59
C LYS A 213 -23.48 42.06 38.66
N LYS A 214 -22.75 43.05 39.21
CA LYS A 214 -22.12 44.12 38.42
C LYS A 214 -21.14 43.58 37.39
N LEU A 215 -20.29 42.62 37.77
CA LEU A 215 -19.38 41.94 36.83
C LEU A 215 -20.13 41.21 35.72
N LEU A 216 -21.23 40.53 36.05
CA LEU A 216 -22.02 39.82 35.05
C LEU A 216 -22.69 40.79 34.06
N LEU A 217 -23.29 41.87 34.55
CA LEU A 217 -23.86 42.92 33.69
C LEU A 217 -22.80 43.54 32.76
N ASN A 218 -21.59 43.77 33.26
CA ASN A 218 -20.46 44.22 32.44
C ASN A 218 -20.08 43.18 31.37
N ALA A 219 -20.02 41.90 31.73
CA ALA A 219 -19.73 40.81 30.78
C ALA A 219 -20.79 40.70 29.68
N LEU A 220 -22.04 41.04 29.99
CA LEU A 220 -23.15 41.11 29.03
C LEU A 220 -23.18 42.40 28.20
N GLY A 221 -22.34 43.39 28.52
CA GLY A 221 -22.30 44.68 27.84
C GLY A 221 -23.38 45.67 28.28
N CYS A 222 -24.08 45.43 29.38
CA CYS A 222 -25.14 46.32 29.86
C CYS A 222 -24.56 47.62 30.45
N LYS A 223 -25.22 48.74 30.20
CA LYS A 223 -24.86 50.03 30.80
C LYS A 223 -25.27 50.05 32.27
N ILE A 224 -24.31 49.98 33.17
CA ILE A 224 -24.59 50.03 34.62
C ILE A 224 -24.74 51.51 35.01
N SER A 225 -25.96 51.96 35.25
CA SER A 225 -26.20 53.25 35.90
C SER A 225 -25.54 53.22 37.28
N THR A 226 -24.54 54.07 37.47
CA THR A 226 -23.86 54.31 38.76
C THR A 226 -24.78 54.96 39.75
#